data_AF-A0AA92HAZ0-F1
#
_entry.id   AF-A0AA92HAZ0-F1
#
_cell.length_a   1.000
_cell.length_b   1.000
_cell.length_c   1.000
_cell.angle_alpha   90.00
_cell.angle_beta   90.00
_cell.angle_gamma   90.00
#
_symmetry.space_group_name_H-M   'P 1'
#
loop_
_entity.id
_entity.type
_entity.pdbx_description
1 polymer ?
#
loop_
_entity_poly.entity_id
_entity_poly.type
_entity_poly.pdbx_seq_one_letter_code
_entity_poly.pdbx_strand_id
1 'polypeptide(L)'
;MISWSWRVEDETSILCGSWSDEELWHPTFQRLLHHPVSDLQLFGKLPELSIGFSNNMSVLSFMTYEGQPQWTIFENVSENSGARAWITVEDGVVVRET
;
A
#
# COMPACT_ATOMS: atom_id res chain seq x y z
N MET A 1 5.54 1.72 -0.34
CA MET A 1 5.44 3.18 -0.09
C MET A 1 4.18 3.66 -0.77
N ILE A 2 3.33 4.36 -0.02
CA ILE A 2 2.14 5.05 -0.53
C ILE A 2 2.12 6.37 0.24
N SER A 3 2.20 7.50 -0.46
CA SER A 3 2.37 8.83 0.18
C SER A 3 1.04 9.51 0.47
N TRP A 4 0.05 9.29 -0.38
CA TRP A 4 -1.27 9.89 -0.29
C TRP A 4 -2.30 8.91 -0.80
N SER A 5 -3.57 9.26 -0.64
CA SER A 5 -4.67 8.49 -1.20
C SER A 5 -4.69 7.04 -0.74
N TRP A 6 -4.40 6.80 0.53
CA TRP A 6 -4.42 5.46 1.14
C TRP A 6 -5.47 5.37 2.24
N ARG A 7 -5.89 4.15 2.54
CA ARG A 7 -6.74 3.84 3.69
C ARG A 7 -6.37 2.50 4.31
N VAL A 8 -6.61 2.37 5.61
CA VAL A 8 -6.55 1.11 6.34
C VAL A 8 -7.97 0.68 6.68
N GLU A 9 -8.31 -0.55 6.36
CA GLU A 9 -9.63 -1.13 6.60
C GLU A 9 -9.52 -2.38 7.46
N ASP A 10 -10.54 -2.65 8.25
CA ASP A 10 -10.82 -3.99 8.77
C ASP A 10 -11.96 -4.64 7.97
N GLU A 11 -12.49 -5.76 8.47
CA GLU A 11 -13.57 -6.49 7.83
C GLU A 11 -14.86 -5.67 7.62
N THR A 12 -15.04 -4.58 8.36
CA THR A 12 -16.33 -3.89 8.47
C THR A 12 -16.26 -2.38 8.27
N SER A 13 -15.06 -1.77 8.33
CA SER A 13 -14.92 -0.33 8.39
C SER A 13 -13.57 0.19 7.89
N ILE A 14 -13.55 1.46 7.51
CA ILE A 14 -12.31 2.23 7.33
C ILE A 14 -11.87 2.72 8.71
N LEU A 15 -10.66 2.32 9.11
CA LEU A 15 -10.08 2.68 10.40
C LEU A 15 -9.40 4.05 10.36
N CYS A 16 -8.62 4.31 9.29
CA CYS A 16 -7.98 5.60 9.04
C CYS A 16 -7.54 5.68 7.56
N GLY A 17 -7.09 6.86 7.14
CA GLY A 17 -6.57 7.07 5.79
C GLY A 17 -5.76 8.34 5.68
N SER A 18 -5.24 8.63 4.49
CA SER A 18 -4.44 9.84 4.24
C SER A 18 -5.16 11.16 4.52
N TRP A 19 -6.49 11.15 4.63
CA TRP A 19 -7.33 12.30 5.00
C TRP A 19 -8.00 12.19 6.37
N SER A 20 -7.72 11.12 7.14
CA SER A 20 -8.22 11.02 8.51
C SER A 20 -7.41 11.90 9.45
N ASP A 21 -7.89 12.06 10.68
CA ASP A 21 -7.10 12.61 11.77
C ASP A 21 -5.80 11.80 11.96
N GLU A 22 -4.66 12.50 12.07
CA GLU A 22 -3.33 11.90 12.22
C GLU A 22 -3.18 11.16 13.56
N GLU A 23 -3.96 11.55 14.58
CA GLU A 23 -3.98 10.84 15.87
C GLU A 23 -4.37 9.37 15.73
N LEU A 24 -5.11 9.02 14.68
CA LEU A 24 -5.53 7.64 14.37
C LEU A 24 -4.44 6.82 13.68
N TRP A 25 -3.42 7.46 13.09
CA TRP A 25 -2.45 6.78 12.24
C TRP A 25 -1.53 5.86 13.04
N HIS A 26 -0.82 6.42 14.02
CA HIS A 26 0.12 5.64 14.84
C HIS A 26 -0.51 4.40 15.48
N PRO A 27 -1.63 4.49 16.23
CA PRO A 27 -2.24 3.30 16.83
C PRO A 27 -2.74 2.28 15.78
N THR A 28 -3.20 2.75 14.62
CA THR A 28 -3.62 1.84 13.53
C THR A 28 -2.43 1.13 12.89
N PHE A 29 -1.32 1.84 12.67
CA PHE A 29 -0.10 1.23 12.12
C PHE A 29 0.51 0.20 13.07
N GLN A 30 0.49 0.44 14.38
CA GLN A 30 0.92 -0.55 15.37
C GLN A 30 0.14 -1.86 15.28
N ARG A 31 -1.14 -1.81 14.87
CA ARG A 31 -1.95 -3.01 14.64
C ARG A 31 -1.61 -3.74 13.34
N LEU A 32 -0.98 -3.08 12.36
CA LEU A 32 -0.53 -3.72 11.12
C LEU A 32 0.86 -4.36 11.28
N LEU A 33 1.72 -3.75 12.11
CA LEU A 33 3.06 -4.25 12.36
C LEU A 33 3.02 -5.67 12.96
N HIS A 34 4.06 -6.45 12.67
CA HIS A 34 4.24 -7.84 13.12
C HIS A 34 3.22 -8.86 12.58
N HIS A 35 2.21 -8.42 11.83
CA HIS A 35 1.32 -9.32 11.10
C HIS A 35 1.89 -9.58 9.70
N PRO A 36 2.08 -10.85 9.30
CA PRO A 36 2.46 -11.18 7.94
C PRO A 36 1.43 -10.68 6.92
N VAL A 37 1.92 -10.31 5.74
CA VAL A 37 1.08 -10.11 4.55
C VAL A 37 0.47 -11.47 4.18
N SER A 38 -0.85 -11.53 4.14
CA SER A 38 -1.62 -12.73 3.79
C SER A 38 -2.11 -12.70 2.33
N ASP A 39 -2.24 -11.50 1.75
CA ASP A 39 -2.76 -11.31 0.41
C ASP A 39 -2.20 -10.04 -0.24
N LEU A 40 -2.05 -10.06 -1.56
CA LEU A 40 -1.57 -8.93 -2.36
C LEU A 40 -2.30 -8.90 -3.69
N GLN A 41 -3.08 -7.85 -3.94
CA GLN A 41 -3.93 -7.75 -5.11
C GLN A 41 -3.82 -6.39 -5.78
N LEU A 42 -4.00 -6.39 -7.10
CA LEU A 42 -4.32 -5.19 -7.86
C LEU A 42 -5.82 -5.16 -8.13
N PHE A 43 -6.43 -3.99 -8.04
CA PHE A 43 -7.86 -3.81 -8.31
C PHE A 43 -8.14 -2.51 -9.06
N GLY A 44 -9.35 -2.40 -9.61
CA GLY A 44 -9.77 -1.25 -10.41
C GLY A 44 -9.31 -1.32 -11.87
N LYS A 45 -9.68 -0.29 -12.64
CA LYS A 45 -9.24 -0.15 -14.04
C LYS A 45 -7.79 0.33 -14.13
N LEU A 46 -7.44 1.31 -13.28
CA LEU A 46 -6.05 1.65 -13.01
C LEU A 46 -5.57 0.75 -11.86
N PRO A 47 -4.29 0.34 -11.84
CA PRO A 47 -3.78 -0.65 -10.90
C PRO A 47 -3.64 -0.07 -9.50
N GLU A 48 -4.75 0.00 -8.75
CA GLU A 48 -4.74 0.26 -7.32
C GLU A 48 -4.25 -0.99 -6.57
N LEU A 49 -3.61 -0.78 -5.43
CA LEU A 49 -2.97 -1.82 -4.64
C LEU A 49 -3.80 -2.12 -3.40
N SER A 50 -4.02 -3.40 -3.11
CA SER A 50 -4.55 -3.89 -1.83
C SER A 50 -3.56 -4.86 -1.20
N ILE A 51 -3.23 -4.63 0.07
CA ILE A 51 -2.34 -5.48 0.88
C ILE A 51 -3.14 -5.98 2.07
N GLY A 52 -3.44 -7.28 2.11
CA GLY A 52 -4.10 -7.95 3.23
C GLY A 52 -3.09 -8.47 4.25
N PHE A 53 -3.43 -8.38 5.53
CA PHE A 53 -2.62 -8.87 6.65
C PHE A 53 -3.33 -10.02 7.37
N SER A 54 -2.55 -10.88 8.04
CA SER A 54 -3.04 -12.06 8.77
C SER A 54 -4.06 -11.77 9.89
N ASN A 55 -4.20 -10.53 10.34
CA ASN A 55 -5.21 -10.09 11.31
C ASN A 55 -6.47 -9.49 10.66
N ASN A 56 -6.71 -9.81 9.39
CA ASN A 56 -7.85 -9.37 8.59
C ASN A 56 -7.95 -7.85 8.41
N MET A 57 -6.86 -7.13 8.65
CA MET A 57 -6.72 -5.73 8.24
C MET A 57 -6.14 -5.65 6.83
N SER A 58 -6.37 -4.53 6.16
CA SER A 58 -5.80 -4.25 4.85
C SER A 58 -5.35 -2.80 4.70
N VAL A 59 -4.32 -2.59 3.87
CA VAL A 59 -3.90 -1.27 3.39
C VAL A 59 -4.22 -1.20 1.91
N LEU A 60 -4.95 -0.16 1.49
CA LEU A 60 -5.30 0.06 0.10
C LEU A 60 -4.74 1.40 -0.39
N SER A 61 -4.25 1.43 -1.63
CA SER A 61 -4.21 2.68 -2.40
C SER A 61 -5.58 2.91 -3.04
N PHE A 62 -5.98 4.17 -3.13
CA PHE A 62 -7.25 4.59 -3.70
C PHE A 62 -7.16 6.04 -4.17
N MET A 63 -6.56 6.26 -5.34
CA MET A 63 -6.32 7.58 -5.92
C MET A 63 -7.64 8.25 -6.30
N THR A 64 -7.97 9.32 -5.58
CA THR A 64 -9.16 10.15 -5.83
C THR A 64 -8.84 11.45 -6.57
N TYR A 65 -7.55 11.71 -6.82
CA TYR A 65 -7.08 12.90 -7.53
C TYR A 65 -6.73 12.58 -8.99
N GLU A 66 -6.60 13.61 -9.82
CA GLU A 66 -6.23 13.47 -11.23
C GLU A 66 -4.86 12.78 -11.39
N GLY A 67 -4.74 11.83 -12.32
CA GLY A 67 -3.51 11.11 -12.61
C GLY A 67 -3.65 9.59 -12.55
N GLN A 68 -2.62 8.93 -12.02
CA GLN A 68 -2.55 7.47 -11.84
C GLN A 68 -2.28 7.12 -10.37
N PRO A 69 -2.58 5.88 -9.92
CA PRO A 69 -2.22 5.42 -8.59
C PRO A 69 -0.74 5.65 -8.28
N GLN A 70 -0.45 6.10 -7.05
CA GLN A 70 0.91 6.42 -6.62
C GLN A 70 1.32 5.52 -5.45
N TRP A 71 1.87 4.36 -5.79
CA TRP A 71 2.45 3.43 -4.84
C TRP A 71 3.71 2.80 -5.43
N THR A 72 4.59 2.33 -4.55
CA THR A 72 5.82 1.63 -4.93
C THR A 72 6.05 0.45 -3.98
N ILE A 73 6.33 -0.73 -4.51
CA ILE A 73 6.79 -1.89 -3.72
C ILE A 73 8.26 -2.13 -4.04
N PHE A 74 9.10 -2.03 -3.00
CA PHE A 74 10.53 -2.27 -3.11
C PHE A 74 10.84 -3.74 -2.87
N GLU A 75 11.81 -4.26 -3.61
CA GLU A 75 12.38 -5.57 -3.34
C GLU A 75 13.08 -5.55 -1.97
N ASN A 76 12.80 -6.56 -1.14
CA ASN A 76 13.45 -6.72 0.15
C ASN A 76 14.82 -7.37 -0.03
N VAL A 77 15.80 -6.57 -0.46
CA VAL A 77 17.20 -6.99 -0.59
C VAL A 77 17.99 -6.61 0.65
N SER A 78 18.87 -7.52 1.10
CA SER A 78 19.88 -7.20 2.13
C SER A 78 20.82 -6.10 1.64
N GLU A 79 21.47 -5.36 2.53
CA GLU A 79 22.40 -4.26 2.18
C GLU A 79 23.55 -4.70 1.25
N ASN A 80 23.85 -6.00 1.18
CA ASN A 80 24.93 -6.57 0.36
C ASN A 80 24.48 -7.13 -0.99
N SER A 81 23.18 -7.03 -1.32
CA SER A 81 22.60 -7.61 -2.55
C SER A 81 22.33 -6.53 -3.59
N GLY A 82 23.30 -6.30 -4.49
CA GLY A 82 23.11 -5.71 -5.82
C GLY A 82 22.26 -4.43 -5.94
N ALA A 83 21.71 -4.20 -7.14
CA ALA A 83 20.80 -3.10 -7.42
C ALA A 83 19.40 -3.40 -6.85
N ARG A 84 18.75 -2.38 -6.27
CA ARG A 84 17.40 -2.49 -5.70
C ARG A 84 16.36 -2.38 -6.81
N ALA A 85 15.59 -3.42 -7.06
CA ALA A 85 14.42 -3.29 -7.92
C ALA A 85 13.19 -2.80 -7.16
N TRP A 86 12.27 -2.16 -7.87
CA TRP A 86 10.92 -1.88 -7.37
C TRP A 86 9.89 -2.00 -8.47
N ILE A 87 8.63 -2.14 -8.07
CA ILE A 87 7.49 -2.02 -8.97
C ILE A 87 6.65 -0.79 -8.59
N THR A 88 6.12 -0.12 -9.61
CA THR A 88 5.32 1.10 -9.49
C THR A 88 4.31 1.18 -10.64
N VAL A 89 3.49 2.22 -10.68
CA VAL A 89 2.56 2.49 -11.77
C VAL A 89 3.09 3.61 -12.67
N GLU A 90 3.20 3.32 -13.96
CA GLU A 90 3.57 4.27 -15.01
C GLU A 90 2.66 4.07 -16.21
N ASP A 91 2.17 5.15 -16.81
CA ASP A 91 1.19 5.14 -17.92
C ASP A 91 0.01 4.18 -17.71
N GLY A 92 -0.46 4.07 -16.46
CA GLY A 92 -1.58 3.21 -16.07
C GLY A 92 -1.28 1.70 -16.05
N VAL A 93 -0.02 1.29 -16.16
CA VAL A 93 0.41 -0.11 -16.06
C VAL A 93 1.44 -0.29 -14.94
N VAL A 94 1.57 -1.52 -14.44
CA VAL A 94 2.63 -1.83 -13.47
C VAL A 94 3.95 -2.04 -14.22
N VAL A 95 4.96 -1.26 -13.84
CA VAL A 95 6.31 -1.33 -14.39
C VAL A 95 7.30 -1.77 -13.31
N ARG A 96 8.42 -2.35 -13.74
CA ARG A 96 9.55 -2.72 -12.87
C ARG A 96 10.74 -1.83 -13.20
N GLU A 97 11.34 -1.25 -12.18
CA GLU A 97 12.53 -0.41 -12.25
C GLU A 97 13.67 -1.03 -11.40
N THR A 98 14.91 -0.57 -11.62
CA THR A 98 16.16 -1.08 -10.99
C THR A 98 17.15 0.03 -10.69
#